data_AF-A0A9P5Y9B8-F1
#
_entry.id   AF-A0A9P5Y9B8-F1
#
_cell.length_a   1.000
_cell.length_b   1.000
_cell.length_c   1.000
_cell.angle_alpha   90.00
_cell.angle_beta   90.00
_cell.angle_gamma   90.00
#
_symmetry.space_group_name_H-M   'P 1'
#
loop_
_entity.id
_entity.type
_entity.pdbx_description
1 polymer ?
#
loop_
_entity_poly.entity_id
_entity_poly.type
_entity_poly.pdbx_seq_one_letter_code
_entity_poly.pdbx_strand_id
1 'polypeptide(L)'
;MSAGTGSQSSQVTSTSGNSVAWYTNYNWSGGNFNVKSYSNLDLRVGLGKRISAISSIPTSWHWTYTSASSGLVADVSYDLWLSNTAGTGGASSSSTYEVMIWLSTRGGAGPAGSQIGTVNINGVNWKLFRGNVSTWVVFSFVAPNEISGYDSDLKPFLTYLTSSQGVSSSQFLVQAQAGTEPFIGSARLTTTSYSISIN
;
A
#
# COMPACT_ATOMS: atom_id res chain seq x y z
N MET A 1 4.02 15.42 19.25
CA MET A 1 4.83 14.28 19.71
C MET A 1 5.65 13.79 18.51
N SER A 2 6.95 13.55 18.67
CA SER A 2 7.79 13.04 17.58
C SER A 2 7.37 11.61 17.23
N ALA A 3 7.31 11.27 15.94
CA ALA A 3 7.03 9.90 15.50
C ALA A 3 8.11 8.92 15.97
N GLY A 4 9.34 9.37 16.22
CA GLY A 4 10.46 8.58 16.75
C GLY A 4 11.81 9.12 16.28
N THR A 5 12.86 8.30 16.34
CA THR A 5 14.21 8.62 15.85
C THR A 5 14.79 7.43 15.08
N GLY A 6 15.61 7.71 14.07
CA GLY A 6 16.15 6.68 13.20
C GLY A 6 16.70 7.21 11.89
N SER A 7 16.92 6.29 10.96
CA SER A 7 17.43 6.59 9.62
C SER A 7 16.86 5.63 8.58
N GLN A 8 16.81 6.08 7.34
CA GLN A 8 16.37 5.28 6.21
C GLN A 8 17.09 5.70 4.93
N SER A 9 17.36 4.73 4.07
CA SER A 9 17.88 4.93 2.72
C SER A 9 17.20 3.97 1.76
N SER A 10 16.99 4.42 0.52
CA SER A 10 16.33 3.64 -0.52
C SER A 10 17.11 3.77 -1.82
N GLN A 11 17.25 2.68 -2.57
CA GLN A 11 18.01 2.67 -3.82
C GLN A 11 17.36 1.74 -4.84
N VAL A 12 17.19 2.23 -6.06
CA VAL A 12 16.90 1.41 -7.24
C VAL A 12 18.16 0.65 -7.64
N THR A 13 18.04 -0.66 -7.81
CA THR A 13 19.16 -1.53 -8.18
C THR A 13 19.15 -1.91 -9.66
N SER A 14 17.97 -1.99 -10.28
CA SER A 14 17.85 -2.22 -11.72
C SER A 14 16.50 -1.78 -12.26
N THR A 15 16.46 -1.45 -13.55
CA THR A 15 15.24 -1.24 -14.31
C THR A 15 15.32 -2.05 -15.61
N SER A 16 14.21 -2.65 -16.02
CA SER A 16 14.12 -3.40 -17.28
C SER A 16 12.69 -3.34 -17.80
N GLY A 17 12.47 -2.60 -18.89
CA GLY A 17 11.13 -2.29 -19.39
C GLY A 17 10.28 -1.63 -18.30
N ASN A 18 9.14 -2.25 -17.97
CA ASN A 18 8.23 -1.78 -16.92
C ASN A 18 8.53 -2.37 -15.52
N SER A 19 9.59 -3.16 -15.37
CA SER A 19 9.97 -3.75 -14.07
C SER A 19 11.09 -2.95 -13.40
N VAL A 20 10.95 -2.76 -12.09
CA VAL A 20 11.91 -2.08 -11.21
C VAL A 20 12.30 -3.02 -10.07
N ALA A 21 13.59 -3.11 -9.78
CA ALA A 21 14.11 -3.70 -8.56
C ALA A 21 14.72 -2.61 -7.69
N TRP A 22 14.48 -2.68 -6.38
CA TRP A 22 14.94 -1.67 -5.44
C TRP A 22 15.01 -2.25 -4.03
N TYR A 23 15.63 -1.52 -3.12
CA TYR A 23 15.57 -1.84 -1.70
C TYR A 23 15.39 -0.58 -0.86
N THR A 24 14.91 -0.78 0.38
CA THR A 24 15.00 0.22 1.44
C THR A 24 15.63 -0.40 2.68
N ASN A 25 16.62 0.27 3.26
CA ASN A 25 17.18 -0.02 4.57
C ASN A 25 16.62 0.99 5.55
N TYR A 26 16.11 0.54 6.69
CA TYR A 26 15.64 1.42 7.74
C TYR A 26 16.00 0.90 9.13
N ASN A 27 16.11 1.82 10.07
CA ASN A 27 16.27 1.56 11.49
C ASN A 27 15.52 2.65 12.26
N TRP A 28 14.44 2.26 12.94
CA TRP A 28 13.56 3.19 13.65
C TRP A 28 13.30 2.76 15.09
N SER A 29 13.24 3.73 16.00
CA SER A 29 12.85 3.52 17.40
C SER A 29 11.95 4.65 17.90
N GLY A 30 11.23 4.40 19.00
CA GLY A 30 10.24 5.33 19.57
C GLY A 30 8.94 5.38 18.77
N GLY A 31 7.88 5.92 19.39
CA GLY A 31 6.54 6.03 18.78
C GLY A 31 6.04 4.70 18.23
N ASN A 32 5.93 3.67 19.09
CA ASN A 32 5.72 2.28 18.69
C ASN A 32 4.47 2.02 17.84
N PHE A 33 3.50 2.93 17.88
CA PHE A 33 2.23 2.85 17.13
C PHE A 33 2.16 3.89 16.00
N ASN A 34 3.27 4.54 15.67
CA ASN A 34 3.34 5.56 14.64
C ASN A 34 4.21 5.07 13.48
N VAL A 35 3.65 5.07 12.28
CA VAL A 35 4.40 4.92 11.03
C VAL A 35 5.47 6.02 10.94
N LYS A 36 6.68 5.65 10.51
CA LYS A 36 7.83 6.55 10.41
C LYS A 36 8.02 7.12 9.01
N SER A 37 7.66 6.35 8.01
CA SER A 37 7.82 6.67 6.59
C SER A 37 6.99 5.71 5.75
N TYR A 38 6.89 6.00 4.46
CA TYR A 38 6.44 5.03 3.46
C TYR A 38 7.40 5.10 2.27
N SER A 39 8.52 4.37 2.34
CA SER A 39 9.39 4.24 1.16
C SER A 39 8.68 3.36 0.14
N ASN A 40 8.51 3.85 -1.07
CA ASN A 40 7.69 3.20 -2.09
C ASN A 40 8.17 3.48 -3.52
N LEU A 41 7.66 2.69 -4.46
CA LEU A 41 7.61 3.03 -5.88
C LEU A 41 6.24 3.61 -6.22
N ASP A 42 6.22 4.75 -6.88
CA ASP A 42 5.01 5.52 -7.24
C ASP A 42 4.80 5.52 -8.75
N LEU A 43 3.69 4.94 -9.22
CA LEU A 43 3.35 4.87 -10.63
C LEU A 43 3.08 6.29 -11.16
N ARG A 44 3.63 6.63 -12.34
CA ARG A 44 3.48 7.96 -12.94
C ARG A 44 2.57 8.01 -14.16
N VAL A 45 2.18 6.85 -14.72
CA VAL A 45 1.46 6.75 -16.00
C VAL A 45 0.14 6.00 -15.80
N GLY A 46 -0.92 6.46 -16.46
CA GLY A 46 -2.25 5.81 -16.44
C GLY A 46 -3.17 6.25 -15.28
N LEU A 47 -2.69 7.11 -14.39
CA LEU A 47 -3.47 7.75 -13.32
C LEU A 47 -4.50 8.76 -13.86
N GLY A 48 -5.39 9.23 -12.97
CA GLY A 48 -6.42 10.21 -13.30
C GLY A 48 -7.62 9.63 -14.04
N LYS A 49 -7.73 8.30 -14.14
CA LYS A 49 -8.91 7.61 -14.66
C LYS A 49 -9.93 7.40 -13.54
N ARG A 50 -11.22 7.49 -13.89
CA ARG A 50 -12.30 7.09 -12.98
C ARG A 50 -12.24 5.60 -12.73
N ILE A 51 -12.64 5.15 -11.54
CA ILE A 51 -12.74 3.72 -11.23
C ILE A 51 -13.56 2.99 -12.29
N SER A 52 -14.68 3.56 -12.74
CA SER A 52 -15.54 2.97 -13.79
C SER A 52 -14.88 2.87 -15.17
N ALA A 53 -13.84 3.65 -15.44
CA ALA A 53 -13.12 3.65 -16.72
C ALA A 53 -11.87 2.76 -16.71
N ILE A 54 -11.49 2.23 -15.54
CA ILE A 54 -10.35 1.31 -15.39
C ILE A 54 -10.84 -0.12 -15.61
N SER A 55 -10.28 -0.78 -16.60
CA SER A 55 -10.57 -2.18 -16.94
C SER A 55 -9.79 -3.17 -16.06
N SER A 56 -8.51 -2.88 -15.79
CA SER A 56 -7.63 -3.70 -14.96
C SER A 56 -6.48 -2.87 -14.39
N ILE A 57 -5.93 -3.31 -13.27
CA ILE A 57 -4.72 -2.79 -12.64
C ILE A 57 -3.77 -3.98 -12.37
N PRO A 58 -3.20 -4.59 -13.42
CA PRO A 58 -2.32 -5.74 -13.23
C PRO A 58 -1.01 -5.29 -12.54
N THR A 59 -0.55 -6.11 -11.62
CA THR A 59 0.69 -5.92 -10.87
C THR A 59 1.42 -7.24 -10.65
N SER A 60 2.75 -7.15 -10.61
CA SER A 60 3.64 -8.23 -10.19
C SER A 60 4.62 -7.63 -9.19
N TRP A 61 4.65 -8.16 -7.97
CA TRP A 61 5.56 -7.69 -6.93
C TRP A 61 6.16 -8.85 -6.15
N HIS A 62 7.47 -8.99 -6.25
CA HIS A 62 8.26 -9.95 -5.49
C HIS A 62 9.23 -9.21 -4.58
N TRP A 63 9.17 -9.51 -3.29
CA TRP A 63 9.98 -8.86 -2.28
C TRP A 63 10.39 -9.84 -1.17
N THR A 64 11.41 -9.46 -0.41
CA THR A 64 11.87 -10.20 0.76
C THR A 64 12.52 -9.27 1.77
N TYR A 65 12.42 -9.60 3.05
CA TYR A 65 13.29 -9.02 4.07
C TYR A 65 14.63 -9.74 4.06
N THR A 66 15.62 -9.17 3.36
CA THR A 66 16.99 -9.70 3.34
C THR A 66 17.69 -9.60 4.70
N SER A 67 17.24 -8.68 5.56
CA SER A 67 17.60 -8.63 6.98
C SER A 67 16.46 -8.00 7.75
N ALA A 68 16.23 -8.46 8.98
CA ALA A 68 15.24 -7.92 9.90
C ALA A 68 15.65 -8.18 11.36
N SER A 69 15.50 -7.17 12.21
CA SER A 69 15.60 -7.36 13.67
C SER A 69 14.43 -8.19 14.20
N SER A 70 14.63 -8.90 15.32
CA SER A 70 13.58 -9.71 15.95
C SER A 70 12.35 -8.90 16.38
N GLY A 71 12.53 -7.63 16.71
CA GLY A 71 11.46 -6.70 17.11
C GLY A 71 10.91 -5.84 15.95
N LEU A 72 11.12 -6.23 14.70
CA LEU A 72 10.61 -5.49 13.54
C LEU A 72 9.07 -5.44 13.56
N VAL A 73 8.54 -4.22 13.51
CA VAL A 73 7.12 -3.95 13.26
C VAL A 73 7.01 -3.10 12.01
N ALA A 74 6.44 -3.66 10.95
CA ALA A 74 6.28 -3.01 9.66
C ALA A 74 5.19 -3.69 8.84
N ASP A 75 4.56 -2.94 7.94
CA ASP A 75 3.76 -3.53 6.87
C ASP A 75 4.60 -3.73 5.59
N VAL A 76 4.03 -4.42 4.61
CA VAL A 76 4.39 -4.27 3.19
C VAL A 76 3.09 -4.17 2.42
N SER A 77 2.89 -3.08 1.69
CA SER A 77 1.56 -2.74 1.18
C SER A 77 1.59 -1.99 -0.15
N TYR A 78 0.50 -2.18 -0.91
CA TYR A 78 0.08 -1.21 -1.91
C TYR A 78 -0.73 -0.11 -1.25
N ASP A 79 -0.61 1.10 -1.79
CA ASP A 79 -1.37 2.27 -1.33
C ASP A 79 -1.95 3.02 -2.55
N LEU A 80 -3.27 3.05 -2.64
CA LEU A 80 -4.02 3.62 -3.76
C LEU A 80 -4.87 4.79 -3.26
N TRP A 81 -4.76 5.94 -3.93
CA TRP A 81 -5.45 7.16 -3.53
C TRP A 81 -6.58 7.52 -4.48
N LEU A 82 -7.74 7.85 -3.90
CA LEU A 82 -8.93 8.25 -4.64
C LEU A 82 -9.30 9.72 -4.39
N SER A 83 -9.74 10.41 -5.44
CA SER A 83 -10.22 11.79 -5.35
C SER A 83 -11.43 12.04 -6.25
N ASN A 84 -12.25 13.03 -5.86
CA ASN A 84 -13.29 13.58 -6.74
C ASN A 84 -12.71 14.39 -7.91
N THR A 85 -11.44 14.78 -7.83
CA THR A 85 -10.78 15.62 -8.82
C THR A 85 -9.62 14.86 -9.46
N ALA A 86 -9.59 14.77 -10.79
CA ALA A 86 -8.48 14.14 -11.50
C ALA A 86 -7.19 14.97 -11.38
N GLY A 87 -6.03 14.32 -11.49
CA GLY A 87 -4.73 14.99 -11.53
C GLY A 87 -4.26 15.58 -10.20
N THR A 88 -4.93 15.26 -9.09
CA THR A 88 -4.46 15.60 -7.75
C THR A 88 -3.47 14.55 -7.22
N GLY A 89 -2.85 14.80 -6.06
CA GLY A 89 -2.03 13.83 -5.35
C GLY A 89 -2.77 13.14 -4.19
N GLY A 90 -2.30 11.97 -3.80
CA GLY A 90 -2.68 11.29 -2.56
C GLY A 90 -2.23 12.05 -1.31
N ALA A 91 -2.74 11.64 -0.14
CA ALA A 91 -2.51 12.25 1.16
C ALA A 91 -2.64 13.79 1.17
N SER A 92 -3.58 14.32 0.37
CA SER A 92 -3.81 15.76 0.19
C SER A 92 -5.21 16.16 0.63
N SER A 93 -5.48 17.46 0.72
CA SER A 93 -6.83 17.98 1.03
C SER A 93 -7.90 17.59 -0.01
N SER A 94 -7.48 17.12 -1.19
CA SER A 94 -8.38 16.60 -2.23
C SER A 94 -8.63 15.09 -2.14
N SER A 95 -7.89 14.38 -1.28
CA SER A 95 -8.05 12.95 -1.07
C SER A 95 -9.38 12.65 -0.39
N THR A 96 -10.09 11.66 -0.92
CA THR A 96 -11.40 11.23 -0.41
C THR A 96 -11.29 9.86 0.25
N TYR A 97 -10.55 8.96 -0.38
CA TYR A 97 -10.26 7.64 0.14
C TYR A 97 -8.80 7.28 -0.05
N GLU A 98 -8.29 6.52 0.93
CA GLU A 98 -7.04 5.78 0.88
C GLU A 98 -7.40 4.29 0.86
N VAL A 99 -6.85 3.54 -0.07
CA VAL A 99 -7.14 2.11 -0.24
C VAL A 99 -5.82 1.36 -0.20
N MET A 100 -5.58 0.70 0.94
CA MET A 100 -4.36 -0.05 1.16
C MET A 100 -4.60 -1.55 1.02
N ILE A 101 -3.63 -2.25 0.43
CA ILE A 101 -3.62 -3.71 0.32
C ILE A 101 -2.34 -4.23 0.95
N TRP A 102 -2.44 -4.73 2.18
CA TRP A 102 -1.31 -5.12 3.02
C TRP A 102 -0.97 -6.59 2.81
N LEU A 103 0.18 -6.83 2.19
CA LEU A 103 0.77 -8.15 1.95
C LEU A 103 1.49 -8.71 3.18
N SER A 104 1.87 -7.87 4.15
CA SER A 104 2.48 -8.30 5.42
C SER A 104 2.06 -7.38 6.56
N THR A 105 1.97 -7.97 7.77
CA THR A 105 1.73 -7.29 9.06
C THR A 105 2.83 -7.69 10.05
N ARG A 106 4.09 -7.60 9.64
CA ARG A 106 5.24 -8.08 10.41
C ARG A 106 5.22 -7.46 11.82
N GLY A 107 5.43 -8.31 12.83
CA GLY A 107 5.51 -7.87 14.23
C GLY A 107 4.20 -7.35 14.83
N GLY A 108 3.07 -7.52 14.13
CA GLY A 108 1.76 -7.05 14.60
C GLY A 108 1.44 -5.60 14.20
N ALA A 109 2.04 -5.10 13.10
CA ALA A 109 1.60 -3.86 12.48
C ALA A 109 0.09 -3.93 12.20
N GLY A 110 -0.63 -2.85 12.55
CA GLY A 110 -2.09 -2.78 12.45
C GLY A 110 -2.53 -1.58 11.61
N PRO A 111 -3.52 -1.75 10.71
CA PRO A 111 -4.06 -0.64 9.93
C PRO A 111 -4.89 0.31 10.81
N ALA A 112 -5.20 1.50 10.28
CA ALA A 112 -6.09 2.43 10.94
C ALA A 112 -7.55 1.93 10.97
N GLY A 113 -8.25 2.23 12.07
CA GLY A 113 -9.66 1.90 12.24
C GLY A 113 -9.91 0.51 12.82
N SER A 114 -11.03 -0.10 12.44
CA SER A 114 -11.47 -1.40 12.95
C SER A 114 -11.83 -2.35 11.82
N GLN A 115 -11.72 -3.66 12.09
CA GLN A 115 -12.13 -4.69 11.13
C GLN A 115 -13.65 -4.65 10.96
N ILE A 116 -14.11 -4.50 9.72
CA ILE A 116 -15.53 -4.48 9.35
C ILE A 116 -15.98 -5.76 8.64
N GLY A 117 -15.05 -6.67 8.31
CA GLY A 117 -15.40 -7.95 7.74
C GLY A 117 -14.20 -8.74 7.19
N THR A 118 -14.51 -9.74 6.37
CA THR A 118 -13.56 -10.52 5.59
C THR A 118 -14.10 -10.71 4.19
N VAL A 119 -13.24 -10.63 3.18
CA VAL A 119 -13.63 -10.70 1.78
C VAL A 119 -12.62 -11.55 0.99
N ASN A 120 -13.12 -12.42 0.12
CA ASN A 120 -12.27 -13.16 -0.81
C ASN A 120 -12.07 -12.33 -2.09
N ILE A 121 -10.84 -11.94 -2.37
CA ILE A 121 -10.46 -11.22 -3.60
C ILE A 121 -9.20 -11.91 -4.14
N ASN A 122 -9.25 -12.31 -5.42
CA ASN A 122 -8.17 -13.02 -6.11
C ASN A 122 -7.68 -14.27 -5.35
N GLY A 123 -8.60 -14.99 -4.70
CA GLY A 123 -8.29 -16.23 -3.97
C GLY A 123 -7.74 -16.03 -2.55
N VAL A 124 -7.52 -14.79 -2.10
CA VAL A 124 -7.06 -14.49 -0.74
C VAL A 124 -8.23 -13.97 0.11
N ASN A 125 -8.35 -14.47 1.34
CA ASN A 125 -9.33 -14.01 2.32
C ASN A 125 -8.77 -12.82 3.12
N TRP A 126 -9.00 -11.61 2.63
CA TRP A 126 -8.52 -10.37 3.23
C TRP A 126 -9.39 -9.98 4.42
N LYS A 127 -8.77 -9.62 5.55
CA LYS A 127 -9.45 -8.91 6.63
C LYS A 127 -9.62 -7.46 6.19
N LEU A 128 -10.85 -6.96 6.13
CA LEU A 128 -11.13 -5.60 5.71
C LEU A 128 -11.28 -4.70 6.92
N PHE A 129 -10.47 -3.65 6.97
CA PHE A 129 -10.52 -2.59 7.97
C PHE A 129 -11.06 -1.30 7.35
N ARG A 130 -11.74 -0.50 8.17
CA ARG A 130 -12.19 0.84 7.80
C ARG A 130 -11.89 1.81 8.93
N GLY A 131 -11.30 2.95 8.57
CA GLY A 131 -10.97 4.02 9.51
C GLY A 131 -11.07 5.40 8.86
N ASN A 132 -10.65 6.41 9.62
CA ASN A 132 -10.52 7.78 9.16
C ASN A 132 -9.10 8.27 9.52
N VAL A 133 -8.41 8.83 8.53
CA VAL A 133 -7.10 9.47 8.71
C VAL A 133 -7.20 10.86 8.14
N SER A 134 -6.91 11.88 8.96
CA SER A 134 -7.09 13.29 8.59
C SER A 134 -8.51 13.55 8.03
N THR A 135 -8.64 13.92 6.76
CA THR A 135 -9.91 14.27 6.10
C THR A 135 -10.48 13.16 5.21
N TRP A 136 -9.81 12.02 5.09
CA TRP A 136 -10.23 10.92 4.21
C TRP A 136 -10.63 9.66 4.98
N VAL A 137 -11.35 8.77 4.30
CA VAL A 137 -11.67 7.42 4.80
C VAL A 137 -10.60 6.46 4.29
N VAL A 138 -10.06 5.60 5.15
CA VAL A 138 -9.11 4.57 4.77
C VAL A 138 -9.77 3.19 4.80
N PHE A 139 -9.54 2.41 3.76
CA PHE A 139 -9.85 0.99 3.69
C PHE A 139 -8.57 0.18 3.56
N SER A 140 -8.34 -0.76 4.48
CA SER A 140 -7.15 -1.62 4.43
C SER A 140 -7.57 -3.08 4.29
N PHE A 141 -7.15 -3.71 3.21
CA PHE A 141 -7.29 -5.15 2.97
C PHE A 141 -6.03 -5.84 3.46
N VAL A 142 -6.15 -6.59 4.56
CA VAL A 142 -4.99 -7.19 5.23
C VAL A 142 -4.95 -8.69 4.99
N ALA A 143 -3.86 -9.17 4.40
CA ALA A 143 -3.64 -10.59 4.18
C ALA A 143 -3.54 -11.33 5.53
N PRO A 144 -4.08 -12.55 5.66
CA PRO A 144 -4.01 -13.31 6.91
C PRO A 144 -2.60 -13.86 7.16
N ASN A 145 -1.80 -14.02 6.11
CA ASN A 145 -0.41 -14.47 6.14
C ASN A 145 0.43 -13.61 5.19
N GLU A 146 1.74 -13.54 5.42
CA GLU A 146 2.67 -12.80 4.57
C GLU A 146 2.68 -13.33 3.12
N ILE A 147 2.57 -12.41 2.15
CA ILE A 147 2.60 -12.70 0.71
C ILE A 147 3.82 -11.99 0.10
N SER A 148 4.92 -12.71 -0.05
CA SER A 148 6.19 -12.17 -0.58
C SER A 148 6.27 -12.13 -2.10
N GLY A 149 5.34 -12.79 -2.80
CA GLY A 149 5.18 -12.73 -4.25
C GLY A 149 3.70 -12.57 -4.60
N TYR A 150 3.35 -11.51 -5.30
CA TYR A 150 1.97 -11.18 -5.63
C TYR A 150 1.82 -10.77 -7.11
N ASP A 151 1.32 -11.70 -7.91
CA ASP A 151 0.99 -11.51 -9.32
C ASP A 151 -0.54 -11.51 -9.47
N SER A 152 -1.13 -10.34 -9.66
CA SER A 152 -2.58 -10.19 -9.59
C SER A 152 -3.12 -8.92 -10.25
N ASP A 153 -4.42 -8.70 -10.14
CA ASP A 153 -5.09 -7.46 -10.53
C ASP A 153 -5.61 -6.73 -9.28
N LEU A 154 -5.32 -5.43 -9.14
CA LEU A 154 -5.81 -4.60 -8.02
C LEU A 154 -7.21 -4.02 -8.27
N LYS A 155 -7.72 -4.03 -9.50
CA LYS A 155 -9.05 -3.52 -9.85
C LYS A 155 -10.19 -4.17 -9.05
N PRO A 156 -10.20 -5.49 -8.78
CA PRO A 156 -11.22 -6.14 -7.96
C PRO A 156 -11.41 -5.54 -6.56
N PHE A 157 -10.35 -5.01 -5.93
CA PHE A 157 -10.45 -4.32 -4.64
C PHE A 157 -11.30 -3.05 -4.75
N LEU A 158 -11.01 -2.22 -5.76
CA LEU A 158 -11.81 -1.02 -6.04
C LEU A 158 -13.25 -1.36 -6.41
N THR A 159 -13.45 -2.41 -7.21
CA THR A 159 -14.79 -2.90 -7.56
C THR A 159 -15.58 -3.29 -6.30
N TYR A 160 -14.98 -4.05 -5.38
CA TYR A 160 -15.62 -4.42 -4.12
C TYR A 160 -16.03 -3.19 -3.30
N LEU A 161 -15.14 -2.19 -3.19
CA LEU A 161 -15.46 -0.96 -2.48
C LEU A 161 -16.64 -0.21 -3.12
N THR A 162 -16.72 -0.21 -4.46
CA THR A 162 -17.85 0.43 -5.15
C THR A 162 -19.16 -0.32 -5.00
N SER A 163 -19.14 -1.65 -4.95
CA SER A 163 -20.35 -2.46 -4.82
C SER A 163 -20.86 -2.57 -3.38
N SER A 164 -19.97 -2.48 -2.39
CA SER A 164 -20.27 -2.93 -1.04
C SER A 164 -19.91 -1.95 0.07
N GLN A 165 -19.09 -0.92 -0.21
CA GLN A 165 -18.61 0.03 0.81
C GLN A 165 -18.95 1.49 0.49
N GLY A 166 -19.81 1.73 -0.51
CA GLY A 166 -20.34 3.05 -0.82
C GLY A 166 -19.35 3.99 -1.53
N VAL A 167 -18.21 3.49 -1.99
CA VAL A 167 -17.26 4.29 -2.79
C VAL A 167 -17.87 4.54 -4.17
N SER A 168 -17.97 5.80 -4.60
CA SER A 168 -18.49 6.09 -5.95
C SER A 168 -17.54 5.57 -7.03
N SER A 169 -18.07 4.89 -8.05
CA SER A 169 -17.29 4.49 -9.23
C SER A 169 -16.81 5.68 -10.07
N SER A 170 -17.30 6.90 -9.78
CA SER A 170 -16.84 8.14 -10.40
C SER A 170 -15.57 8.72 -9.76
N GLN A 171 -15.10 8.18 -8.63
CA GLN A 171 -13.82 8.57 -8.03
C GLN A 171 -12.68 8.35 -9.03
N PHE A 172 -11.71 9.25 -9.04
CA PHE A 172 -10.48 9.11 -9.82
C PHE A 172 -9.43 8.38 -9.00
N LEU A 173 -8.75 7.41 -9.61
CA LEU A 173 -7.50 6.85 -9.07
C LEU A 173 -6.37 7.83 -9.37
N VAL A 174 -5.89 8.54 -8.35
CA VAL A 174 -4.97 9.67 -8.52
C VAL A 174 -3.54 9.34 -8.10
N GLN A 175 -3.32 8.27 -7.33
CA GLN A 175 -1.99 7.78 -7.00
C GLN A 175 -2.04 6.28 -6.75
N ALA A 176 -0.96 5.57 -7.10
CA ALA A 176 -0.83 4.13 -6.90
C ALA A 176 0.62 3.77 -6.58
N GLN A 177 0.83 3.27 -5.37
CA GLN A 177 2.16 3.08 -4.77
C GLN A 177 2.31 1.66 -4.22
N ALA A 178 3.55 1.21 -4.09
CA ALA A 178 3.90 -0.04 -3.41
C ALA A 178 5.18 0.13 -2.59
N GLY A 179 5.12 -0.22 -1.31
CA GLY A 179 6.18 0.09 -0.36
C GLY A 179 6.02 -0.55 1.02
N THR A 180 6.63 0.07 2.02
CA THR A 180 6.60 -0.40 3.41
C THR A 180 6.53 0.76 4.40
N GLU A 181 5.67 0.60 5.39
CA GLU A 181 5.49 1.46 6.56
C GLU A 181 6.20 0.85 7.78
N PRO A 182 7.44 1.25 8.08
CA PRO A 182 8.09 0.84 9.31
C PRO A 182 7.52 1.61 10.51
N PHE A 183 7.24 0.88 11.59
CA PHE A 183 6.89 1.45 12.90
C PHE A 183 8.13 1.50 13.78
N ILE A 184 8.76 0.34 14.03
CA ILE A 184 9.98 0.19 14.84
C ILE A 184 10.83 -0.98 14.36
N GLY A 185 12.08 -1.00 14.79
CA GLY A 185 13.07 -2.03 14.45
C GLY A 185 13.89 -1.67 13.22
N SER A 186 14.76 -2.58 12.83
CA SER A 186 15.62 -2.43 11.65
C SER A 186 15.36 -3.53 10.63
N ALA A 187 15.41 -3.17 9.35
CA ALA A 187 15.28 -4.13 8.27
C ALA A 187 15.88 -3.61 6.95
N ARG A 188 16.10 -4.55 6.05
CA ARG A 188 16.26 -4.30 4.62
C ARG A 188 15.18 -5.03 3.84
N LEU A 189 14.19 -4.29 3.37
CA LEU A 189 13.23 -4.79 2.39
C LEU A 189 13.85 -4.70 1.00
N THR A 190 13.97 -5.83 0.32
CA THR A 190 14.49 -5.92 -1.05
C THR A 190 13.37 -6.38 -1.97
N THR A 191 13.00 -5.54 -2.94
CA THR A 191 12.11 -5.88 -4.05
C THR A 191 12.96 -6.37 -5.22
N THR A 192 12.80 -7.64 -5.58
CA THR A 192 13.54 -8.26 -6.69
C THR A 192 12.92 -7.94 -8.05
N SER A 193 11.60 -7.73 -8.09
CA SER A 193 10.87 -7.26 -9.28
C SER A 193 9.56 -6.62 -8.84
N TYR A 194 9.25 -5.46 -9.41
CA TYR A 194 7.98 -4.78 -9.26
C TYR A 194 7.52 -4.17 -10.59
N SER A 195 6.27 -4.41 -10.94
CA SER A 195 5.58 -3.70 -12.01
C SER A 195 4.11 -3.51 -11.68
N ILE A 196 3.54 -2.42 -12.19
CA ILE A 196 2.11 -2.12 -12.12
C ILE A 196 1.71 -1.32 -13.36
N SER A 197 0.49 -1.49 -13.84
CA SER A 197 -0.08 -0.66 -14.90
C SER A 197 -1.57 -0.42 -14.68
N ILE A 198 -2.13 0.60 -15.33
CA ILE A 198 -3.56 0.94 -15.27
C ILE A 198 -4.12 0.98 -16.69
N ASN A 199 -4.95 0.01 -17.03
CA ASN A 199 -5.55 -0.16 -18.36
C ASN A 199 -6.95 0.45 -18.42
#